data_AF-A0A6G9NA43-F1
#
_entry.id   AF-A0A6G9NA43-F1
#
_cell.length_a   1.000
_cell.length_b   1.000
_cell.length_c   1.000
_cell.angle_alpha   90.00
_cell.angle_beta   90.00
_cell.angle_gamma   90.00
#
_symmetry.space_group_name_H-M   'P 1'
#
loop_
_entity.id
_entity.type
_entity.pdbx_description
1 polymer ?
#
loop_
_entity_poly.entity_id
_entity_poly.type
_entity_poly.pdbx_seq_one_letter_code
_entity_poly.pdbx_strand_id
1 'polypeptide(L)' 'MKKRPILVSVVYWIAVQLIIAGNYFKCGFGAGWDEESYRRMADCRGGAMLENEMIATIAIVVYAAWAVVTIKGLQRKGSE' A
#
# COMPACT_ATOMS: atom_id res chain seq x y z
N MET A 1 17.33 21.99 -2.03
CA MET A 1 16.76 20.81 -1.33
C MET A 1 17.29 19.54 -2.00
N LYS A 2 18.16 18.77 -1.32
CA LYS A 2 18.60 17.44 -1.80
C LYS A 2 17.35 16.56 -1.95
N LYS A 3 16.84 16.43 -3.17
CA LYS A 3 15.74 15.53 -3.51
C LYS A 3 16.22 14.13 -3.19
N ARG A 4 15.67 13.49 -2.17
CA ARG A 4 15.93 12.07 -1.86
C ARG A 4 14.74 11.25 -2.38
N PRO A 5 14.62 11.03 -3.70
CA PRO A 5 13.50 10.28 -4.27
C PRO A 5 13.39 8.89 -3.64
N ILE A 6 14.52 8.29 -3.27
CA ILE A 6 14.57 7.00 -2.56
C ILE A 6 13.80 7.04 -1.23
N LEU A 7 13.94 8.11 -0.44
CA LEU A 7 13.22 8.22 0.84
C LEU A 7 11.71 8.36 0.63
N VAL A 8 11.28 9.10 -0.40
CA VAL A 8 9.86 9.22 -0.75
C VAL A 8 9.31 7.86 -1.16
N SER A 9 10.04 7.12 -1.99
CA SER A 9 9.67 5.76 -2.40
C SER A 9 9.55 4.81 -1.22
N VAL A 10 10.53 4.80 -0.31
CA VAL A 10 10.51 3.93 0.87
C VAL A 10 9.32 4.26 1.78
N VAL A 11 9.12 5.53 2.10
CA VAL A 11 7.99 5.98 2.94
C VAL A 11 6.64 5.63 2.30
N TYR A 12 6.53 5.83 0.99
CA TYR A 12 5.33 5.49 0.23
C TYR A 12 4.98 4.00 0.35
N TRP A 13 5.95 3.12 0.10
CA TRP A 13 5.73 1.67 0.18
C TRP A 13 5.44 1.20 1.60
N ILE A 14 6.09 1.80 2.61
CA ILE A 14 5.78 1.51 4.02
C ILE A 14 4.31 1.88 4.32
N ALA A 15 3.85 3.06 3.89
CA ALA A 15 2.48 3.48 4.11
C ALA A 15 1.46 2.54 3.45
N VAL A 16 1.71 2.11 2.21
CA VAL A 16 0.87 1.15 1.49
C VAL A 16 0.79 -0.18 2.26
N GLN A 17 1.93 -0.68 2.74
CA GLN A 17 1.95 -1.95 3.50
C GLN A 17 1.23 -1.84 4.85
N LEU A 18 1.32 -0.70 5.53
CA LEU A 18 0.56 -0.46 6.77
C LEU A 18 -0.95 -0.47 6.53
N ILE A 19 -1.41 0.07 5.41
CA ILE A 19 -2.83 0.04 5.04
C ILE A 19 -3.28 -1.40 4.78
N ILE A 20 -2.53 -2.16 3.99
CA ILE A 20 -2.81 -3.57 3.68
C ILE A 20 -2.83 -4.43 4.96
N ALA A 21 -1.80 -4.28 5.80
CA ALA A 21 -1.73 -4.98 7.07
C ALA A 21 -2.90 -4.62 7.98
N GLY A 22 -3.27 -3.34 8.04
CA GLY A 22 -4.40 -2.85 8.82
C GLY A 22 -5.73 -3.52 8.45
N ASN A 23 -5.96 -3.80 7.16
CA ASN A 23 -7.15 -4.52 6.72
C ASN A 23 -7.18 -5.98 7.22
N TYR A 24 -6.04 -6.66 7.25
CA TYR A 24 -5.97 -8.00 7.85
C TYR A 24 -6.11 -7.99 9.38
N PHE A 25 -5.56 -6.97 10.05
CA PHE A 25 -5.67 -6.83 11.50
C PHE A 25 -7.12 -6.64 11.96
N LYS A 26 -7.93 -5.88 11.20
CA LYS A 26 -9.36 -5.71 11.49
C LYS A 26 -10.10 -7.04 11.56
N CYS A 27 -9.73 -8.00 10.72
CA CYS A 27 -10.38 -9.31 10.71
C CYS A 27 -10.10 -10.12 11.98
N GLY A 28 -8.94 -9.93 12.64
CA GLY A 28 -8.60 -10.64 13.88
C GLY A 28 -8.95 -9.87 15.16
N PHE A 29 -9.37 -8.61 15.05
CA PHE A 29 -9.62 -7.76 16.22
C PHE A 29 -10.94 -8.16 16.90
N GLY A 30 -10.86 -8.71 18.11
CA GLY A 30 -12.03 -9.13 18.89
C GLY A 30 -12.57 -10.52 18.54
N ALA A 31 -11.89 -11.29 17.69
CA ALA A 31 -12.26 -12.67 17.40
C ALA A 31 -11.93 -13.60 18.59
N GLY A 32 -12.86 -14.50 18.93
CA GLY A 32 -12.64 -15.56 19.91
C GLY A 32 -11.89 -16.75 19.32
N TRP A 33 -11.76 -17.83 20.11
CA TRP A 33 -11.15 -19.10 19.70
C TRP A 33 -12.18 -20.13 19.21
N ASP A 34 -13.44 -19.73 19.06
CA ASP A 34 -14.55 -20.58 18.62
C ASP A 34 -14.64 -20.72 17.09
N GLU A 35 -15.27 -21.79 16.63
CA GLU A 35 -15.36 -22.11 15.20
C GLU A 35 -16.13 -21.05 14.39
N GLU A 36 -17.10 -20.38 15.00
CA GLU A 36 -17.87 -19.31 14.36
C GLU A 36 -17.01 -18.06 14.11
N SER A 37 -16.17 -17.68 15.09
CA SER A 37 -15.15 -16.65 14.95
C SER A 37 -14.15 -17.00 13.85
N TYR A 38 -13.72 -18.26 13.73
CA TYR A 38 -12.84 -18.71 12.63
C TYR A 38 -13.46 -18.54 11.25
N ARG A 39 -14.73 -18.89 11.08
CA ARG A 39 -15.44 -18.73 9.79
C ARG A 39 -15.59 -17.26 9.42
N ARG A 40 -15.98 -16.40 10.37
CA ARG A 40 -16.06 -14.94 10.16
C ARG A 40 -14.71 -14.33 9.82
N MET A 41 -13.63 -14.81 10.45
CA MET A 41 -12.26 -14.41 10.12
C MET A 41 -11.89 -14.80 8.68
N ALA A 42 -12.26 -16.00 8.22
CA ALA A 42 -11.98 -16.46 6.87
C ALA A 42 -12.71 -15.61 5.82
N ASP A 43 -14.01 -15.35 6.01
CA ASP A 43 -14.80 -14.50 5.11
C ASP A 43 -14.26 -13.06 5.07
N CYS A 44 -13.92 -12.51 6.24
CA CYS A 44 -13.31 -11.18 6.33
C CYS A 44 -11.96 -11.12 5.60
N ARG A 45 -11.09 -12.14 5.76
CA ARG A 45 -9.80 -12.20 5.06
C ARG A 45 -9.98 -12.31 3.54
N GLY A 46 -11.01 -13.02 3.08
CA GLY A 46 -11.37 -13.09 1.65
C GLY A 46 -11.73 -11.71 1.09
N GLY A 47 -12.59 -10.96 1.79
CA GLY A 47 -12.92 -9.58 1.43
C GLY A 47 -11.71 -8.64 1.47
N ALA A 48 -10.90 -8.73 2.53
CA ALA A 48 -9.68 -7.94 2.67
C ALA A 48 -8.66 -8.22 1.56
N MET A 49 -8.56 -9.46 1.05
CA MET A 49 -7.67 -9.80 -0.05
C MET A 49 -8.01 -9.03 -1.33
N LEU A 50 -9.28 -9.01 -1.73
CA LEU A 50 -9.76 -8.25 -2.88
C LEU A 50 -9.52 -6.74 -2.72
N GLU A 51 -9.83 -6.19 -1.54
CA GLU A 51 -9.56 -4.78 -1.24
C GLU A 51 -8.07 -4.47 -1.32
N ASN A 52 -7.21 -5.35 -0.81
CA ASN A 52 -5.76 -5.18 -0.81
C ASN A 52 -5.18 -5.25 -2.22
N GLU A 53 -5.70 -6.11 -3.10
CA GLU A 53 -5.31 -6.13 -4.52
C GLU A 53 -5.67 -4.82 -5.23
N MET A 54 -6.86 -4.27 -4.95
CA MET A 54 -7.27 -2.97 -5.47
C MET A 54 -6.37 -1.84 -4.94
N ILE A 55 -6.10 -1.80 -3.64
CA ILE A 55 -5.21 -0.82 -3.01
C ILE A 55 -3.79 -0.90 -3.61
N ALA A 56 -3.25 -2.10 -3.77
CA ALA A 56 -1.94 -2.32 -4.37
C ALA A 56 -1.91 -1.82 -5.83
N THR A 57 -2.96 -2.09 -6.61
CA THR A 57 -3.08 -1.64 -8.00
C THR A 57 -3.09 -0.12 -8.08
N ILE A 58 -3.94 0.54 -7.29
CA ILE A 58 -4.00 2.02 -7.22
C ILE A 58 -2.64 2.59 -6.79
N ALA A 59 -1.99 1.96 -5.80
CA ALA A 59 -0.70 2.42 -5.32
C ALA A 59 0.39 2.35 -6.40
N ILE A 60 0.43 1.26 -7.18
CA ILE A 60 1.36 1.11 -8.30
C ILE A 60 1.12 2.21 -9.34
N VAL A 61 -0.13 2.48 -9.72
CA VAL A 61 -0.48 3.51 -10.72
C VAL A 61 -0.05 4.89 -10.26
N VAL A 62 -0.35 5.25 -9.00
CA VAL A 62 0.03 6.54 -8.41
C VAL A 62 1.55 6.68 -8.34
N TYR A 63 2.25 5.63 -7.90
CA TYR A 63 3.71 5.63 -7.82
C TYR A 63 4.37 5.75 -9.21
N ALA A 64 3.82 5.07 -10.22
CA ALA A 64 4.29 5.17 -11.60
C ALA A 64 4.14 6.60 -12.15
N ALA A 65 2.98 7.24 -11.93
CA ALA A 65 2.76 8.63 -12.33
C ALA A 65 3.75 9.58 -11.66
N TRP A 66 3.98 9.43 -10.35
CA TRP A 66 4.98 10.20 -9.61
C TRP A 66 6.40 9.99 -10.13
N ALA A 67 6.78 8.74 -10.44
CA ALA A 67 8.10 8.40 -10.97
C ALA A 67 8.36 9.07 -12.32
N VAL A 68 7.37 9.06 -13.23
CA VAL A 68 7.46 9.75 -14.53
C VAL A 68 7.68 11.25 -14.36
N VAL A 69 6.91 11.91 -13.50
CA VAL A 69 7.07 13.34 -13.23
C VAL A 69 8.44 13.65 -12.62
N THR A 70 8.91 12.80 -11.70
CA THR A 70 10.20 12.97 -11.04
C THR A 70 11.36 12.81 -12.01
N ILE A 71 11.34 11.78 -12.87
CA ILE A 71 12.37 11.54 -13.90
C ILE A 71 12.41 12.71 -14.89
N LYS A 72 11.26 13.13 -15.43
CA LYS A 72 11.18 14.30 -16.34
C LYS A 72 11.73 15.57 -15.69
N GLY A 73 11.43 15.76 -14.40
CA GLY A 73 11.93 16.90 -13.63
C GLY A 73 13.42 16.84 -13.31
N LEU A 74 14.05 15.66 -13.31
CA LEU A 74 15.50 15.50 -13.18
C LEU A 74 16.21 15.77 -14.50
N GLN A 75 15.66 15.29 -15.63
CA GLN A 75 16.23 15.52 -16.96
C GLN A 75 16.33 17.02 -17.30
N ARG A 76 15.27 17.81 -17.06
CA ARG A 76 15.29 19.26 -17.33
C ARG A 76 16.38 20.00 -16.57
N LYS A 77 16.67 19.59 -15.33
CA LYS A 77 17.70 20.23 -14.48
C LYS A 77 19.14 19.85 -14.83
N GLY A 78 19.34 18.79 -15.62
CA GLY A 78 20.67 18.42 -16.13
C GLY A 78 21.01 19.07 -17.46
N SER A 79 20.06 19.78 -18.07
CA SER A 79 20.22 20.48 -19.36
C SER A 79 20.38 22.01 -19.21
N GLU A 80 20.33 22.52 -17.99
CA GLU A 80 20.65 23.91 -17.60
C GLU A 80 22.04 23.96 -16.98
#